data_AF-A0A3R9PJ49-F1
#
_entry.id   AF-A0A3R9PJ49-F1
#
_cell.length_a   1.000
_cell.length_b   1.000
_cell.length_c   1.000
_cell.angle_alpha   90.00
_cell.angle_beta   90.00
_cell.angle_gamma   90.00
#
_symmetry.space_group_name_H-M   'P 1'
#
loop_
_entity.id
_entity.type
_entity.pdbx_description
1 polymer ?
#
loop_
_entity_poly.entity_id
_entity_poly.type
_entity_poly.pdbx_seq_one_letter_code
_entity_poly.pdbx_strand_id
1 'polypeptide(L)' 'MKTFVVIYYLEQDFKINRLIEAESQEEAVKKIQEDGDLISFTNSKGIYHELKRSDVKLIQMGLAKKQNAAQQQNVN' A
#
# COMPACT_ATOMS: atom_id res chain seq x y z
N MET A 1 5.79 -1.65 16.55
CA MET A 1 4.95 -1.39 15.37
C MET A 1 5.68 -0.63 14.26
N LYS A 2 5.69 -1.20 13.05
CA LYS A 2 6.25 -0.62 11.82
C LYS A 2 5.12 -0.42 10.82
N THR A 3 5.27 0.57 9.94
CA THR A 3 4.36 0.79 8.81
C THR A 3 5.00 0.23 7.55
N PHE A 4 4.27 -0.62 6.85
CA PHE A 4 4.62 -1.17 5.56
C PHE A 4 3.78 -0.51 4.48
N VAL A 5 4.40 -0.22 3.34
CA VAL A 5 3.70 0.17 2.12
C VAL A 5 3.55 -1.06 1.23
N VAL A 6 2.33 -1.34 0.83
CA VAL A 6 1.96 -2.39 -0.12
C VAL A 6 1.53 -1.71 -1.41
N ILE A 7 2.10 -2.14 -2.53
CA ILE A 7 1.79 -1.65 -3.86
C ILE A 7 1.15 -2.79 -4.64
N TYR A 8 -0.09 -2.60 -5.04
CA TYR A 8 -0.83 -3.49 -5.93
C TYR A 8 -0.69 -2.96 -7.35
N TYR A 9 -0.07 -3.74 -8.24
CA TYR A 9 0.05 -3.42 -9.66
C TYR A 9 -1.11 -4.08 -10.42
N LEU A 10 -1.82 -3.27 -11.20
CA LEU A 10 -2.94 -3.66 -12.05
C LEU A 10 -2.50 -3.63 -13.53
N GLU A 11 -3.46 -3.75 -14.45
CA GLU A 11 -3.20 -3.56 -15.88
C GLU A 11 -2.91 -2.08 -16.23
N GLN A 12 -2.23 -1.84 -17.36
CA GLN A 12 -1.97 -0.50 -17.92
C GLN A 12 -1.26 0.48 -16.97
N ASP A 13 -0.20 0.03 -16.29
CA ASP A 13 0.63 0.84 -15.39
C ASP A 13 -0.10 1.45 -14.17
N PHE A 14 -1.34 1.03 -13.90
CA PHE A 14 -2.04 1.43 -12.69
C PHE A 14 -1.47 0.75 -11.45
N LYS A 15 -1.32 1.53 -10.38
CA LYS A 15 -0.95 1.00 -9.07
C LYS A 15 -1.71 1.67 -7.94
N ILE A 16 -1.99 0.87 -6.92
CA ILE A 16 -2.70 1.30 -5.72
C ILE A 16 -1.82 1.01 -4.51
N ASN A 17 -1.74 1.97 -3.58
CA ASN A 17 -0.94 1.84 -2.37
C ASN A 17 -1.82 1.66 -1.14
N ARG A 18 -1.53 0.62 -0.33
CA ARG A 18 -2.10 0.39 1.00
C ARG A 18 -1.00 0.53 2.05
N LEU A 19 -1.37 1.08 3.21
CA LEU A 19 -0.51 1.07 4.39
C LEU A 19 -0.97 -0.03 5.34
N ILE A 20 -0.03 -0.80 5.86
CA ILE A 20 -0.29 -1.85 6.86
C ILE A 20 0.62 -1.60 8.05
N GLU A 21 0.03 -1.55 9.25
CA GLU A 21 0.77 -1.53 10.50
C GLU A 21 0.93 -2.96 11.02
N ALA A 22 2.17 -3.36 11.35
CA ALA A 22 2.51 -4.69 11.82
C ALA A 22 3.81 -4.65 12.63
N GLU A 23 4.05 -5.65 13.48
CA GLU A 23 5.30 -5.78 14.25
C GLU A 23 6.46 -6.32 13.40
N SER A 24 6.16 -7.16 12.40
CA SER A 24 7.15 -7.73 11.50
C SER A 24 6.70 -7.76 10.04
N GLN A 25 7.64 -8.06 9.14
CA GLN A 25 7.34 -8.23 7.72
C GLN A 25 6.44 -9.45 7.49
N GLU A 26 6.66 -10.53 8.23
CA GLU A 26 5.89 -11.77 8.17
C GLU A 26 4.44 -11.54 8.57
N GLU A 27 4.20 -10.75 9.63
CA GLU A 27 2.85 -10.36 10.03
C GLU A 27 2.17 -9.50 8.95
N ALA A 28 2.91 -8.58 8.32
CA ALA A 28 2.38 -7.78 7.21
C ALA A 28 2.05 -8.65 5.97
N VAL A 29 2.90 -9.63 5.63
CA VAL A 29 2.61 -10.61 4.57
C VAL A 29 1.35 -11.42 4.92
N LYS A 30 1.22 -11.86 6.17
CA LYS A 30 0.04 -12.63 6.62
C LYS A 30 -1.25 -11.85 6.38
N LYS A 31 -1.28 -10.56 6.74
CA LYS A 31 -2.44 -9.69 6.50
C LYS A 31 -2.80 -9.59 5.01
N ILE A 32 -1.81 -9.54 4.11
CA ILE A 32 -2.04 -9.55 2.65
C ILE A 32 -2.56 -10.92 2.18
N GLN A 33 -2.08 -12.02 2.76
CA GLN A 33 -2.50 -13.36 2.40
C GLN A 33 -3.91 -13.69 2.89
N GLU A 34 -4.34 -13.09 4.01
CA GLU A 34 -5.68 -13.22 4.57
C GLU A 34 -6.74 -12.40 3.81
N ASP A 35 -6.33 -11.43 2.97
CA ASP A 35 -7.26 -10.75 2.05
C ASP A 35 -7.91 -11.81 1.13
N GLY A 36 -9.24 -11.84 1.06
CA GLY A 36 -9.98 -12.79 0.22
C GLY A 36 -9.95 -12.41 -1.27
N ASP A 37 -11.04 -12.72 -1.97
CA ASP A 37 -11.21 -12.36 -3.39
C ASP A 37 -11.25 -10.85 -3.63
N LEU A 38 -11.61 -10.07 -2.59
CA LEU A 38 -11.62 -8.62 -2.59
C LEU A 38 -10.59 -8.09 -1.58
N ILE A 39 -9.83 -7.10 -2.03
CA ILE A 39 -8.94 -6.31 -1.19
C ILE A 39 -9.62 -4.97 -0.98
N SER A 40 -9.92 -4.61 0.27
CA SER A 40 -10.52 -3.33 0.62
C SER A 40 -9.77 -2.62 1.73
N PHE A 41 -9.62 -1.30 1.60
CA PHE A 41 -8.99 -0.47 2.62
C PHE A 41 -9.31 1.01 2.40
N THR A 42 -9.20 1.80 3.47
CA THR A 42 -9.28 3.26 3.41
C THR A 42 -7.87 3.83 3.58
N ASN A 43 -7.44 4.71 2.67
CA ASN A 43 -6.11 5.30 2.75
C ASN A 43 -6.08 6.48 3.74
N SER A 44 -4.89 7.04 3.98
CA SER A 44 -4.70 8.17 4.89
C SER A 44 -5.42 9.47 4.49
N LYS A 45 -5.91 9.57 3.24
CA LYS A 45 -6.72 10.70 2.75
C LYS A 45 -8.22 10.46 2.94
N GLY A 46 -8.62 9.36 3.59
CA GLY A 46 -10.03 9.00 3.78
C GLY A 46 -10.71 8.43 2.53
N ILE A 47 -9.95 8.04 1.51
CA ILE A 47 -10.51 7.49 0.26
C ILE A 47 -10.60 5.96 0.38
N TYR A 48 -11.80 5.43 0.20
CA TYR A 48 -12.06 3.98 0.14
C TYR A 48 -11.57 3.39 -1.18
N HIS A 49 -10.85 2.28 -1.09
CA HIS A 49 -10.36 1.50 -2.23
C HIS A 49 -10.90 0.08 -2.08
N GLU A 50 -11.39 -0.47 -3.19
CA GLU A 50 -11.79 -1.86 -3.31
C GLU A 50 -11.35 -2.36 -4.69
N LEU A 51 -10.72 -3.53 -4.72
CA LEU A 51 -10.28 -4.16 -5.94
C LEU A 51 -10.37 -5.69 -5.83
N LYS A 52 -10.59 -6.35 -6.96
CA LYS A 52 -10.52 -7.81 -7.03
C LYS A 52 -9.07 -8.27 -6.98
N ARG A 53 -8.79 -9.24 -6.14
CA ARG A 53 -7.46 -9.86 -6.03
C ARG A 53 -7.02 -10.49 -7.35
N SER A 54 -7.95 -11.00 -8.16
CA SER A 54 -7.69 -11.55 -9.50
C SER A 54 -7.10 -10.55 -10.50
N ASP A 55 -7.35 -9.26 -10.29
CA ASP A 55 -6.95 -8.21 -11.23
C ASP A 55 -5.55 -7.69 -10.93
N VAL A 56 -5.01 -8.03 -9.74
CA VAL A 56 -3.66 -7.68 -9.30
C VAL A 56 -2.65 -8.61 -9.96
N LYS A 57 -1.73 -8.04 -10.74
CA LYS A 57 -0.66 -8.78 -11.42
C LYS A 57 0.57 -8.98 -10.55
N LEU A 58 0.82 -8.05 -9.62
CA LEU A 58 1.96 -8.10 -8.71
C LEU A 58 1.62 -7.38 -7.40
N ILE A 59 2.05 -7.97 -6.29
CA ILE A 59 2.04 -7.33 -4.98
C ILE A 59 3.49 -7.10 -4.56
N GLN A 60 3.85 -5.84 -4.32
CA GLN A 60 5.15 -5.46 -3.76
C GLN A 60 4.95 -4.89 -2.37
N MET A 61 5.84 -5.19 -1.43
CA MET A 61 5.81 -4.63 -0.09
C MET A 61 7.19 -4.18 0.37
N GLY A 62 7.24 -3.09 1.14
CA GLY A 62 8.44 -2.63 1.81
C GLY A 62 8.11 -1.76 3.02
N LEU A 63 9.13 -1.37 3.78
CA LEU A 63 8.95 -0.41 4.85
C LEU A 63 8.52 0.95 4.29
N ALA A 64 7.52 1.57 4.91
CA ALA A 64 7.14 2.93 4.58
C ALA A 64 8.29 3.86 4.96
N LYS A 65 8.89 4.52 3.97
CA LYS A 65 9.85 5.59 4.23
C LYS A 65 9.07 6.82 4.68
N LYS A 66 9.46 7.43 5.80
CA LYS A 66 9.04 8.80 6.10
C LYS A 66 9.55 9.68 4.96
N GLN A 67 8.66 10.20 4.12
CA GLN A 67 9.05 11.29 3.23
C GLN A 67 9.38 12.47 4.14
N ASN A 68 10.66 12.84 4.21
CA ASN A 68 11.02 14.14 4.77
C ASN A 68 10.34 15.19 3.89
N ALA A 69 9.50 16.03 4.50
CA ALA A 69 8.81 17.15 3.84
C ALA A 69 9.80 18.27 3.47
N ALA A 70 10.76 17.97 2.60
CA ALA A 70 11.74 18.92 2.09
C ALA A 70 11.69 18.94 0.57
N GLN A 71 10.55 19.39 0.03
CA GLN A 71 10.41 19.88 -1.35
C GLN A 71 9.16 20.77 -1.44
N GLN A 72 9.09 21.78 -0.57
CA GLN A 72 8.31 22.99 -0.77
C GLN A 72 9.14 24.16 -0.26
N GLN A 73 10.09 24.61 -1.08
CA GLN A 73 10.64 25.97 -1.12
C GLN A 73 11.75 25.94 -2.17
N ASN A 74 11.48 26.57 -3.31
CA ASN A 74 12.40 27.11 -4.32
C ASN A 74 11.75 26.99 -5.70
N VAL A 75 10.80 27.88 -5.96
CA VAL A 75 10.70 28.54 -7.25
C VAL A 75 10.59 30.03 -6.94
N ASN A 76 11.66 30.74 -7.29
CA ASN A 76 11.78 32.20 -7.26
C ASN A 76 10.73 32.86 -8.14
#